data_AF-A0A4S5ACT9-F1
#
_entry.id   AF-A0A4S5ACT9-F1
#
_cell.length_a   1.000
_cell.length_b   1.000
_cell.length_c   1.000
_cell.angle_alpha   90.00
_cell.angle_beta   90.00
_cell.angle_gamma   90.00
#
_symmetry.space_group_name_H-M   'P 1'
#
loop_
_entity.id
_entity.type
_entity.pdbx_description
1 polymer ?
#
loop_
_entity_poly.entity_id
_entity_poly.type
_entity_poly.pdbx_seq_one_letter_code
_entity_poly.pdbx_strand_id
1 'polypeptide(L)'
;MSPSELLDRLRGHWLLLDMGSRSAPERHRTMAACIEWSSTLCSAAERDLWERLSVFAGGAEIDAIQHVAADADPSATRDSVARLVQSLVDKSILTIERREDRSRYRMHEVLRQFGLERLELAGSLKSARRTHRDFYADLLARVDADWMSSRQVDWMRRVRREEANLRLALEFCCTEPGEAAAGLELASRLRENAPAYFALNEIRGWLHRLLLLVPEHDLSRFRGLRAACWLAVLQGDRQAAGLLLAEARRLADEIGAPAVALVDQATGYH
;
A
#
# COMPACT_ATOMS: atom_id res chain seq x y z
N MET A 1 -27.28 -7.35 13.34
CA MET A 1 -26.23 -6.84 12.44
C MET A 1 -24.91 -6.92 13.16
N SER A 2 -23.99 -7.75 12.68
CA SER A 2 -22.64 -7.86 13.23
C SER A 2 -21.74 -6.73 12.69
N PRO A 3 -20.64 -6.41 13.39
CA PRO A 3 -19.60 -5.52 12.86
C PRO A 3 -19.01 -5.98 11.53
N SER A 4 -18.99 -7.30 11.26
CA SER A 4 -18.53 -7.85 9.98
C SER A 4 -19.54 -7.61 8.85
N GLU A 5 -20.84 -7.74 9.10
CA GLU A 5 -21.89 -7.38 8.12
C GLU A 5 -21.89 -5.87 7.84
N LEU A 6 -21.52 -5.04 8.82
CA LEU A 6 -21.39 -3.60 8.68
C LEU A 6 -20.12 -3.23 7.88
N LEU A 7 -19.03 -3.97 8.06
CA LEU A 7 -17.80 -3.85 7.28
C LEU A 7 -17.97 -4.34 5.84
N ASP A 8 -18.65 -5.45 5.61
CA ASP A 8 -18.96 -5.95 4.26
C ASP A 8 -19.97 -5.02 3.56
N ARG A 9 -20.86 -4.39 4.32
CA ARG A 9 -21.70 -3.27 3.83
C ARG A 9 -20.96 -1.96 3.58
N LEU A 10 -19.77 -1.78 4.14
CA LEU A 10 -18.90 -0.63 3.83
C LEU A 10 -17.91 -0.96 2.70
N ARG A 11 -17.62 -2.24 2.47
CA ARG A 11 -16.67 -2.74 1.47
C ARG A 11 -17.30 -3.11 0.12
N GLY A 12 -18.61 -3.40 0.09
CA GLY A 12 -19.34 -3.75 -1.14
C GLY A 12 -19.77 -2.54 -1.98
N HIS A 13 -20.22 -2.80 -3.20
CA HIS A 13 -20.57 -1.83 -4.25
C HIS A 13 -21.84 -1.00 -3.97
N TRP A 14 -22.07 -0.57 -2.73
CA TRP A 14 -23.35 -0.01 -2.31
C TRP A 14 -23.59 1.36 -2.94
N LEU A 15 -22.55 2.13 -3.21
CA LEU A 15 -22.71 3.44 -3.84
C LEU A 15 -23.27 3.30 -5.25
N LEU A 16 -22.69 2.43 -6.09
CA LEU A 16 -23.21 2.21 -7.45
C LEU A 16 -24.49 1.35 -7.50
N LEU A 17 -24.69 0.41 -6.58
CA LEU A 17 -25.93 -0.39 -6.51
C LEU A 17 -27.13 0.43 -6.00
N ASP A 18 -26.92 1.35 -5.04
CA ASP A 18 -27.98 2.22 -4.51
C ASP A 18 -28.38 3.32 -5.51
N MET A 19 -27.53 3.63 -6.51
CA MET A 19 -27.83 4.61 -7.57
C MET A 19 -29.01 4.21 -8.46
N GLY A 20 -29.28 2.90 -8.60
CA GLY A 20 -30.42 2.38 -9.36
C GLY A 20 -31.58 1.88 -8.50
N SER A 21 -31.41 1.81 -7.18
CA SER A 21 -32.34 1.13 -6.28
C SER A 21 -33.29 2.09 -5.57
N ARG A 22 -34.60 1.96 -5.83
CA ARG A 22 -35.65 2.68 -5.09
C ARG A 22 -35.80 2.24 -3.63
N SER A 23 -35.18 1.12 -3.23
CA SER A 23 -35.24 0.59 -1.87
C SER A 23 -34.08 1.03 -0.97
N ALA A 24 -33.12 1.79 -1.49
CA ALA A 24 -32.02 2.34 -0.69
C ALA A 24 -32.52 3.42 0.30
N PRO A 25 -31.95 3.51 1.52
CA PRO A 25 -32.28 4.59 2.46
C PRO A 25 -32.08 5.97 1.82
N GLU A 26 -32.99 6.92 2.09
CA GLU A 26 -33.00 8.25 1.47
C GLU A 26 -31.65 8.99 1.55
N ARG A 27 -31.00 8.95 2.71
CA ARG A 27 -29.66 9.51 2.93
C ARG A 27 -28.58 8.96 1.97
N HIS A 28 -28.65 7.67 1.61
CA HIS A 28 -27.68 7.06 0.70
C HIS A 28 -27.92 7.51 -0.74
N ARG A 29 -29.19 7.62 -1.15
CA ARG A 29 -29.56 8.14 -2.48
C ARG A 29 -29.10 9.58 -2.68
N THR A 30 -29.29 10.44 -1.68
CA THR A 30 -28.81 11.84 -1.74
C THR A 30 -27.28 11.90 -1.85
N MET A 31 -26.56 11.09 -1.06
CA MET A 31 -25.11 11.04 -1.11
C MET A 31 -24.59 10.53 -2.46
N ALA A 32 -25.22 9.48 -3.00
CA ALA A 32 -24.88 8.93 -4.32
C ALA A 32 -25.15 9.94 -5.45
N ALA A 33 -26.29 10.65 -5.40
CA ALA A 33 -26.62 11.72 -6.33
C ALA A 33 -25.63 12.90 -6.28
N CYS A 34 -25.16 13.28 -5.09
CA CYS A 34 -24.12 14.30 -4.96
C CYS A 34 -22.80 13.88 -5.63
N ILE A 35 -22.42 12.61 -5.49
CA ILE A 35 -21.19 12.06 -6.08
C ILE A 35 -21.31 11.96 -7.60
N GLU A 36 -22.48 11.53 -8.09
CA GLU A 36 -22.77 11.55 -9.53
C GLU A 36 -22.63 12.95 -10.09
N TRP A 37 -23.22 13.94 -9.43
CA TRP A 37 -23.08 15.33 -9.83
C TRP A 37 -21.60 15.78 -9.84
N SER A 38 -20.83 15.48 -8.79
CA SER A 38 -19.38 15.72 -8.77
C SER A 38 -18.64 15.07 -9.94
N SER A 39 -19.03 13.85 -10.33
CA SER A 39 -18.50 13.15 -11.51
C SER A 39 -18.88 13.84 -12.82
N THR A 40 -20.11 14.34 -12.96
CA THR A 40 -20.54 15.09 -14.16
C THR A 40 -19.81 16.42 -14.35
N LEU A 41 -19.28 17.01 -13.28
CA LEU A 41 -18.46 18.23 -13.33
C LEU A 41 -17.00 17.94 -13.76
N CYS A 42 -16.59 16.67 -13.78
CA CYS A 42 -15.24 16.26 -14.14
C CYS A 42 -15.14 15.88 -15.62
N SER A 43 -14.10 16.36 -16.29
CA SER A 43 -13.70 15.89 -17.61
C SER A 43 -13.31 14.41 -17.58
N ALA A 44 -13.16 13.77 -18.75
CA ALA A 44 -12.75 12.37 -18.82
C ALA A 44 -11.38 12.12 -18.14
N ALA A 45 -10.40 13.00 -18.38
CA ALA A 45 -9.07 12.89 -17.78
C ALA A 45 -9.09 13.10 -16.25
N GLU A 46 -9.95 13.98 -15.75
CA GLU A 46 -10.11 14.20 -14.30
C GLU A 46 -10.79 13.02 -13.62
N ARG A 47 -11.80 12.41 -14.26
CA ARG A 47 -12.45 11.20 -13.74
C ARG A 47 -11.50 10.02 -13.70
N ASP A 48 -10.74 9.78 -14.77
CA ASP A 48 -9.76 8.70 -14.79
C ASP A 48 -8.68 8.90 -13.72
N LEU A 49 -8.17 10.13 -13.55
CA LEU A 49 -7.25 10.44 -12.46
C LEU A 49 -7.89 10.20 -11.08
N TRP A 50 -9.11 10.68 -10.84
CA TRP A 50 -9.82 10.43 -9.58
C TRP A 50 -9.97 8.93 -9.31
N GLU A 51 -10.52 8.17 -10.26
CA GLU A 51 -10.72 6.73 -10.15
C GLU A 51 -9.40 6.03 -9.77
N ARG A 52 -8.28 6.38 -10.42
CA ARG A 52 -6.96 5.83 -10.13
C ARG A 52 -6.39 6.24 -8.78
N LEU A 53 -6.55 7.49 -8.38
CA LEU A 53 -6.10 7.97 -7.06
C LEU A 53 -6.90 7.37 -5.91
N SER A 54 -8.01 6.69 -6.18
CA SER A 54 -8.83 6.06 -5.17
C SER A 54 -8.17 4.84 -4.50
N VAL A 55 -7.04 4.35 -5.06
CA VAL A 55 -6.20 3.31 -4.44
C VAL A 55 -5.46 3.79 -3.18
N PHE A 56 -5.30 5.11 -2.98
CA PHE A 56 -4.61 5.66 -1.82
C PHE A 56 -5.54 5.77 -0.59
N ALA A 57 -5.09 5.29 0.56
CA ALA A 57 -5.71 5.52 1.86
C ALA A 57 -5.12 6.74 2.57
N GLY A 58 -6.00 7.66 2.98
CA GLY A 58 -5.60 8.85 3.74
C GLY A 58 -4.74 9.84 2.94
N GLY A 59 -4.76 9.76 1.62
CA GLY A 59 -4.10 10.68 0.70
C GLY A 59 -2.67 10.30 0.33
N ALA A 60 -2.01 11.16 -0.45
CA ALA A 60 -0.64 10.97 -0.90
C ALA A 60 0.05 12.32 -1.18
N GLU A 61 1.38 12.31 -1.29
CA GLU A 61 2.13 13.45 -1.84
C GLU A 61 2.15 13.40 -3.37
N ILE A 62 2.56 14.51 -3.99
CA ILE A 62 2.47 14.69 -5.45
C ILE A 62 3.33 13.69 -6.24
N ASP A 63 4.43 13.21 -5.68
CA ASP A 63 5.30 12.21 -6.30
C ASP A 63 4.61 10.85 -6.47
N ALA A 64 3.86 10.42 -5.45
CA ALA A 64 3.05 9.21 -5.47
C ALA A 64 1.89 9.33 -6.48
N ILE A 65 1.22 10.49 -6.48
CA ILE A 65 0.15 10.79 -7.44
C ILE A 65 0.68 10.73 -8.88
N GLN A 66 1.82 11.36 -9.15
CA GLN A 66 2.43 11.36 -10.48
C GLN A 66 2.80 9.95 -10.93
N HIS A 67 3.32 9.10 -10.03
CA HIS A 67 3.66 7.73 -10.36
C HIS A 67 2.43 6.90 -10.72
N VAL A 68 1.35 6.98 -9.94
CA VAL A 68 0.10 6.25 -10.24
C VAL A 68 -0.63 6.82 -11.46
N ALA A 69 -0.54 8.14 -11.70
CA ALA A 69 -1.11 8.77 -12.88
C ALA A 69 -0.43 8.32 -14.19
N ALA A 70 0.87 7.99 -14.14
CA ALA A 70 1.60 7.50 -15.32
C ALA A 70 1.09 6.13 -15.83
N ASP A 71 0.40 5.34 -15.00
CA ASP A 71 -0.28 4.10 -15.42
C ASP A 71 -1.50 4.36 -16.31
N ALA A 72 -2.11 5.55 -16.20
CA ALA A 72 -3.22 5.98 -17.06
C ALA A 72 -2.75 6.34 -18.46
N ASP A 73 -1.72 7.16 -18.47
CA ASP A 73 -1.23 7.83 -19.65
C ASP A 73 0.29 7.97 -19.49
N PRO A 74 1.06 7.06 -20.08
CA PRO A 74 2.52 7.12 -20.06
C PRO A 74 3.08 8.39 -20.72
N SER A 75 2.28 9.11 -21.51
CA SER A 75 2.65 10.38 -22.13
C SER A 75 2.35 11.59 -21.24
N ALA A 76 1.65 11.41 -20.12
CA ALA A 76 1.34 12.48 -19.19
C ALA A 76 2.62 13.05 -18.57
N THR A 77 2.78 14.37 -18.71
CA THR A 77 3.89 15.08 -18.08
C THR A 77 3.57 15.39 -16.62
N ARG A 78 4.60 15.63 -15.81
CA ARG A 78 4.41 16.05 -14.40
C ARG A 78 3.52 17.29 -14.28
N ASP A 79 3.63 18.20 -15.23
CA ASP A 79 2.85 19.45 -15.28
C ASP A 79 1.39 19.22 -15.72
N SER A 80 1.12 18.23 -16.58
CA SER A 80 -0.26 17.88 -16.93
C SER A 80 -0.98 17.24 -15.75
N VAL A 81 -0.31 16.32 -15.04
CA VAL A 81 -0.85 15.70 -13.82
C VAL A 81 -1.08 16.76 -12.73
N ALA A 82 -0.13 17.66 -12.51
CA ALA A 82 -0.29 18.73 -11.51
C ALA A 82 -1.50 19.63 -11.79
N ARG A 83 -1.77 19.95 -13.07
CA ARG A 83 -2.96 20.71 -13.48
C ARG A 83 -4.26 19.95 -13.23
N LEU A 84 -4.29 18.64 -13.52
CA LEU A 84 -5.45 17.80 -13.21
C LEU A 84 -5.70 17.71 -11.71
N VAL A 85 -4.64 17.53 -10.90
CA VAL A 85 -4.74 17.53 -9.44
C VAL A 85 -5.30 18.85 -8.92
N GLN A 86 -4.81 19.98 -9.43
CA GLN A 86 -5.33 21.29 -9.03
C GLN A 86 -6.81 21.44 -9.41
N SER A 87 -7.21 21.02 -10.61
CA SER A 87 -8.63 21.06 -11.01
C SER A 87 -9.53 20.18 -10.13
N LEU A 88 -9.05 19.00 -9.72
CA LEU A 88 -9.75 18.14 -8.76
C LEU A 88 -9.86 18.78 -7.37
N VAL A 89 -8.87 19.58 -6.96
CA VAL A 89 -8.93 20.38 -5.73
C VAL A 89 -9.97 21.49 -5.85
N ASP A 90 -9.99 22.22 -6.97
CA ASP A 90 -10.96 23.30 -7.21
C ASP A 90 -12.40 22.76 -7.24
N LYS A 91 -12.59 21.50 -7.65
CA LYS A 91 -13.87 20.76 -7.63
C LYS A 91 -14.17 20.04 -6.32
N SER A 92 -13.34 20.23 -5.29
CA SER A 92 -13.48 19.57 -3.97
C SER A 92 -13.48 18.04 -4.01
N ILE A 93 -12.97 17.43 -5.08
CA ILE A 93 -12.73 15.98 -5.15
C ILE A 93 -11.51 15.63 -4.29
N LEU A 94 -10.48 16.47 -4.38
CA LEU A 94 -9.30 16.44 -3.54
C LEU A 94 -9.29 17.64 -2.59
N THR A 95 -8.65 17.46 -1.45
CA THR A 95 -8.34 18.51 -0.48
C THR A 95 -6.84 18.53 -0.23
N ILE A 96 -6.28 19.71 0.05
CA ILE A 96 -4.84 19.87 0.33
C ILE A 96 -4.65 20.11 1.83
N GLU A 97 -3.96 19.18 2.49
CA GLU A 97 -3.41 19.39 3.82
C GLU A 97 -1.96 19.84 3.71
N ARG A 98 -1.68 21.08 4.09
CA ARG A 98 -0.31 21.62 4.16
C ARG A 98 0.28 21.32 5.53
N ARG A 99 1.39 20.58 5.57
CA ARG A 99 2.13 20.26 6.79
C ARG A 99 3.60 20.55 6.54
N GLU A 100 4.15 21.53 7.26
CA GLU A 100 5.55 21.96 7.10
C GLU A 100 5.81 22.31 5.62
N ASP A 101 6.75 21.63 4.96
CA ASP A 101 7.17 21.87 3.58
C ASP A 101 6.51 20.92 2.56
N ARG A 102 5.52 20.12 2.97
CA ARG A 102 4.88 19.13 2.09
C ARG A 102 3.36 19.26 2.05
N SER A 103 2.83 19.12 0.84
CA SER A 103 1.39 19.08 0.57
C SER A 103 0.93 17.63 0.47
N ARG A 104 -0.08 17.27 1.26
CA ARG A 104 -0.76 15.97 1.16
C ARG A 104 -2.13 16.18 0.53
N TYR A 105 -2.38 15.49 -0.57
CA TYR A 105 -3.66 15.52 -1.27
C TYR A 105 -4.52 14.38 -0.74
N ARG A 106 -5.71 14.70 -0.26
CA ARG A 106 -6.64 13.75 0.34
C ARG A 106 -7.96 13.74 -0.40
N MET A 107 -8.53 12.55 -0.49
CA MET A 107 -9.86 12.33 -1.04
C MET A 107 -10.81 11.97 0.09
N HIS A 108 -12.04 12.48 0.03
CA HIS A 108 -13.08 12.06 0.98
C HIS A 108 -13.36 10.56 0.80
N GLU A 109 -13.55 9.83 1.90
CA GLU A 109 -13.64 8.37 1.88
C GLU A 109 -14.75 7.86 0.95
N VAL A 110 -15.88 8.57 0.89
CA VAL A 110 -17.00 8.21 0.02
C VAL A 110 -16.65 8.41 -1.46
N LEU A 111 -15.91 9.47 -1.82
CA LEU A 111 -15.44 9.68 -3.20
C LEU A 111 -14.39 8.64 -3.59
N ARG A 112 -13.55 8.24 -2.63
CA ARG A 112 -12.56 7.17 -2.78
C ARG A 112 -13.25 5.83 -3.07
N GLN A 113 -14.26 5.47 -2.29
CA GLN A 113 -15.01 4.23 -2.52
C GLN A 113 -15.71 4.23 -3.89
N PHE A 114 -16.34 5.34 -4.27
CA PHE A 114 -16.94 5.48 -5.60
C PHE A 114 -15.91 5.30 -6.73
N GLY A 115 -14.74 5.94 -6.62
CA GLY A 115 -13.68 5.81 -7.61
C GLY A 115 -13.09 4.40 -7.68
N LEU A 116 -12.99 3.69 -6.56
CA LEU A 116 -12.60 2.27 -6.54
C LEU A 116 -13.60 1.38 -7.26
N GLU A 117 -14.90 1.53 -6.99
CA GLU A 117 -15.95 0.74 -7.66
C GLU A 117 -15.94 1.00 -9.17
N ARG A 118 -15.77 2.26 -9.58
CA ARG A 118 -15.62 2.64 -10.98
C ARG A 118 -14.38 2.02 -11.64
N LEU A 119 -13.23 2.06 -10.95
CA LEU A 119 -11.97 1.49 -11.43
C LEU A 119 -12.03 -0.05 -11.55
N GLU A 120 -12.79 -0.70 -10.66
CA GLU A 120 -13.08 -2.14 -10.72
C GLU A 120 -13.97 -2.49 -11.92
N LEU A 121 -15.06 -1.74 -12.13
CA LEU A 121 -15.94 -1.91 -13.30
C LEU A 121 -15.20 -1.67 -14.62
N ALA A 122 -14.20 -0.78 -14.63
CA ALA A 122 -13.34 -0.55 -15.78
C ALA A 122 -12.27 -1.65 -15.99
N GLY A 123 -12.11 -2.58 -15.05
CA GLY A 123 -11.10 -3.64 -15.09
C GLY A 123 -9.68 -3.18 -14.75
N SER A 124 -9.50 -1.92 -14.34
CA SER A 124 -8.19 -1.28 -14.13
C SER A 124 -7.71 -1.32 -12.67
N LEU A 125 -8.55 -1.78 -11.73
CA LEU A 125 -8.25 -1.76 -10.29
C LEU A 125 -6.96 -2.52 -9.95
N LYS A 126 -6.75 -3.69 -10.56
CA LYS A 126 -5.55 -4.50 -10.30
C LYS A 126 -4.27 -3.81 -10.78
N SER A 127 -4.30 -3.20 -11.97
CA SER A 127 -3.15 -2.45 -12.50
C SER A 127 -2.79 -1.28 -11.59
N ALA A 128 -3.80 -0.48 -11.20
CA ALA A 128 -3.58 0.67 -10.33
C ALA A 128 -3.04 0.28 -8.93
N ARG A 129 -3.54 -0.82 -8.35
CA ARG A 129 -3.00 -1.35 -7.07
C ARG A 129 -1.57 -1.86 -7.20
N ARG A 130 -1.21 -2.48 -8.33
CA ARG A 130 0.16 -2.89 -8.61
C ARG A 130 1.10 -1.69 -8.73
N THR A 131 0.73 -0.69 -9.54
CA THR A 131 1.51 0.56 -9.68
C THR A 131 1.64 1.31 -8.36
N HIS A 132 0.57 1.35 -7.55
CA HIS A 132 0.63 1.88 -6.19
C HIS A 132 1.64 1.11 -5.32
N ARG A 133 1.58 -0.23 -5.32
CA ARG A 133 2.53 -1.09 -4.60
C ARG A 133 3.98 -0.83 -5.05
N ASP A 134 4.22 -0.72 -6.35
CA ASP A 134 5.54 -0.46 -6.93
C ASP A 134 6.12 0.88 -6.46
N PHE A 135 5.30 1.93 -6.43
CA PHE A 135 5.71 3.21 -5.86
C PHE A 135 6.21 3.08 -4.41
N TYR A 136 5.51 2.31 -3.57
CA TYR A 136 5.91 2.12 -2.18
C TYR A 136 7.13 1.21 -2.02
N ALA A 137 7.32 0.24 -2.91
CA ALA A 137 8.55 -0.54 -2.97
C ALA A 137 9.75 0.38 -3.28
N ASP A 138 9.61 1.26 -4.28
CA ASP A 138 10.65 2.24 -4.66
C ASP A 138 10.87 3.29 -3.56
N LEU A 139 9.82 3.70 -2.85
CA LEU A 139 9.94 4.58 -1.69
C LEU A 139 10.81 3.92 -0.62
N LEU A 140 10.50 2.69 -0.23
CA LEU A 140 11.29 1.99 0.80
C LEU A 140 12.72 1.71 0.34
N ALA A 141 12.94 1.38 -0.94
CA ALA A 141 14.30 1.21 -1.46
C ALA A 141 15.13 2.50 -1.38
N ARG A 142 14.52 3.67 -1.63
CA ARG A 142 15.18 4.97 -1.44
C ARG A 142 15.43 5.30 0.03
N VAL A 143 14.52 4.90 0.91
CA VAL A 143 14.72 5.03 2.37
C VAL A 143 15.91 4.18 2.79
N ASP A 144 15.99 2.91 2.39
CA ASP A 144 17.12 2.01 2.70
C ASP A 144 18.46 2.61 2.27
N ALA A 145 18.53 3.10 1.03
CA ALA A 145 19.76 3.65 0.45
C ALA A 145 20.25 4.94 1.13
N ASP A 146 19.33 5.70 1.73
CA ASP A 146 19.59 7.03 2.31
C ASP A 146 19.31 7.04 3.84
N TRP A 147 19.26 5.86 4.47
CA TRP A 147 18.90 5.73 5.88
C TRP A 147 19.98 6.26 6.82
N MET A 148 21.25 6.04 6.46
CA MET A 148 22.43 6.49 7.21
C MET A 148 22.88 7.90 6.77
N SER A 149 21.93 8.82 6.59
CA SER A 149 22.20 10.20 6.18
C SER A 149 21.50 11.21 7.09
N SER A 150 21.74 12.51 6.86
CA SER A 150 21.05 13.59 7.56
C SER A 150 19.53 13.60 7.32
N ARG A 151 19.04 12.84 6.33
CA ARG A 151 17.62 12.77 5.96
C ARG A 151 16.85 11.68 6.69
N GLN A 152 17.49 10.93 7.59
CA GLN A 152 16.86 9.85 8.35
C GLN A 152 15.53 10.28 9.00
N VAL A 153 15.52 11.42 9.70
CA VAL A 153 14.32 11.93 10.40
C VAL A 153 13.20 12.33 9.43
N ASP A 154 13.54 12.80 8.23
CA ASP A 154 12.55 13.12 7.19
C ASP A 154 11.95 11.85 6.59
N TRP A 155 12.78 10.84 6.33
CA TRP A 155 12.32 9.53 5.87
C TRP A 155 11.40 8.86 6.88
N MET A 156 11.77 8.90 8.15
CA MET A 156 10.94 8.45 9.26
C MET A 156 9.56 9.13 9.26
N ARG A 157 9.52 10.46 9.16
CA ARG A 157 8.27 11.23 9.08
C ARG A 157 7.45 10.86 7.85
N ARG A 158 8.11 10.67 6.69
CA ARG A 158 7.47 10.28 5.43
C ARG A 158 6.84 8.89 5.54
N VAL A 159 7.60 7.87 5.94
CA VAL A 159 7.11 6.48 6.07
C VAL A 159 5.94 6.40 7.04
N ARG A 160 6.00 7.14 8.16
CA ARG A 160 4.87 7.20 9.12
C ARG A 160 3.59 7.78 8.51
N ARG A 161 3.70 8.80 7.66
CA ARG A 161 2.53 9.36 6.95
C ARG A 161 1.96 8.39 5.91
N GLU A 162 2.76 7.44 5.44
CA GLU A 162 2.40 6.45 4.42
C GLU A 162 1.95 5.10 4.99
N GLU A 163 1.83 4.98 6.31
CA GLU A 163 1.45 3.73 7.00
C GLU A 163 0.17 3.09 6.44
N ALA A 164 -0.88 3.89 6.20
CA ALA A 164 -2.14 3.40 5.63
C ALA A 164 -1.98 2.89 4.20
N ASN A 165 -1.17 3.54 3.37
CA ASN A 165 -0.91 3.12 2.00
C ASN A 165 -0.01 1.89 1.95
N LEU A 166 0.99 1.79 2.82
CA LEU A 166 1.83 0.60 2.97
C LEU A 166 1.01 -0.62 3.37
N ARG A 167 0.03 -0.47 4.27
CA ARG A 167 -0.93 -1.54 4.60
C ARG A 167 -1.73 -1.99 3.39
N LEU A 168 -2.26 -1.06 2.60
CA LEU A 168 -2.99 -1.41 1.37
C LEU A 168 -2.11 -2.15 0.35
N ALA A 169 -0.84 -1.74 0.20
CA ALA A 169 0.11 -2.42 -0.67
C ALA A 169 0.40 -3.85 -0.19
N LEU A 170 0.61 -4.06 1.11
CA LEU A 170 0.82 -5.37 1.70
C LEU A 170 -0.43 -6.25 1.63
N GLU A 171 -1.62 -5.67 1.85
CA GLU A 171 -2.91 -6.37 1.71
C GLU A 171 -3.10 -6.85 0.27
N PHE A 172 -2.86 -5.98 -0.72
CA PHE A 172 -2.88 -6.35 -2.13
C PHE A 172 -1.97 -7.55 -2.41
N CYS A 173 -0.72 -7.52 -1.95
CA CYS A 173 0.22 -8.63 -2.13
C CYS A 173 -0.19 -9.94 -1.45
N CYS A 174 -0.93 -9.87 -0.33
CA CYS A 174 -1.45 -11.06 0.34
C CYS A 174 -2.65 -11.67 -0.40
N THR A 175 -3.43 -10.85 -1.09
CA THR A 175 -4.71 -11.28 -1.68
C THR A 175 -4.64 -11.57 -3.18
N GLU A 176 -3.71 -10.94 -3.90
CA GLU A 176 -3.59 -11.07 -5.36
C GLU A 176 -2.57 -12.18 -5.72
N PRO A 177 -2.97 -13.20 -6.49
CA PRO A 177 -2.07 -14.26 -6.94
C PRO A 177 -0.83 -13.72 -7.68
N GLY A 178 0.34 -14.22 -7.33
CA GLY A 178 1.62 -13.82 -7.94
C GLY A 178 2.29 -12.58 -7.32
N GLU A 179 1.63 -11.90 -6.39
CA GLU A 179 2.15 -10.67 -5.78
C GLU A 179 2.87 -10.92 -4.43
N ALA A 180 2.80 -12.14 -3.89
CA ALA A 180 3.30 -12.46 -2.56
C ALA A 180 4.81 -12.23 -2.39
N ALA A 181 5.62 -12.56 -3.40
CA ALA A 181 7.08 -12.34 -3.36
C ALA A 181 7.42 -10.84 -3.24
N ALA A 182 6.71 -9.98 -3.99
CA ALA A 182 6.86 -8.54 -3.92
C ALA A 182 6.41 -8.00 -2.55
N GLY A 183 5.31 -8.51 -2.01
CA GLY A 183 4.85 -8.17 -0.66
C GLY A 183 5.87 -8.56 0.41
N LEU A 184 6.51 -9.73 0.25
CA LEU A 184 7.51 -10.20 1.19
C LEU A 184 8.75 -9.32 1.17
N GLU A 185 9.17 -8.86 0.00
CA GLU A 185 10.26 -7.91 -0.13
C GLU A 185 9.91 -6.55 0.50
N LEU A 186 8.70 -6.04 0.25
CA LEU A 186 8.19 -4.80 0.85
C LEU A 186 8.16 -4.88 2.39
N ALA A 187 7.59 -5.96 2.95
CA ALA A 187 7.54 -6.19 4.39
C ALA A 187 8.94 -6.35 5.01
N SER A 188 9.88 -6.96 4.29
CA SER A 188 11.26 -7.14 4.74
C SER A 188 12.02 -5.82 4.84
N ARG A 189 11.76 -4.85 3.95
CA ARG A 189 12.36 -3.51 3.99
C ARG A 189 11.79 -2.62 5.10
N LEU A 190 10.52 -2.80 5.45
CA LEU A 190 9.93 -2.09 6.59
C LEU A 190 10.75 -2.33 7.86
N ARG A 191 11.24 -3.56 8.08
CA ARG A 191 12.13 -3.87 9.21
C ARG A 191 13.37 -2.97 9.29
N GLU A 192 14.02 -2.69 8.16
CA GLU A 192 15.32 -2.00 8.13
C GLU A 192 15.22 -0.55 8.62
N ASN A 193 14.01 0.03 8.55
CA ASN A 193 13.76 1.44 8.86
C ASN A 193 12.68 1.69 9.93
N ALA A 194 11.92 0.67 10.34
CA ALA A 194 10.68 0.86 11.11
C ALA A 194 10.68 0.50 12.62
N PRO A 195 11.78 0.23 13.35
CA PRO A 195 11.63 -0.11 14.78
C PRO A 195 10.94 0.98 15.62
N ALA A 196 10.79 2.21 15.11
CA ALA A 196 10.06 3.30 15.77
C ALA A 196 8.68 3.66 15.18
N TYR A 197 8.18 2.99 14.12
CA TYR A 197 7.04 3.51 13.32
C TYR A 197 5.88 2.55 13.09
N PHE A 198 6.15 1.27 12.91
CA PHE A 198 5.12 0.24 12.78
C PHE A 198 5.17 -0.63 14.03
N ALA A 199 4.01 -1.10 14.50
CA ALA A 199 4.01 -2.11 15.54
C ALA A 199 4.78 -3.34 15.04
N LEU A 200 5.88 -3.71 15.71
CA LEU A 200 6.71 -4.86 15.31
C LEU A 200 5.87 -6.13 15.09
N ASN A 201 4.82 -6.31 15.89
CA ASN A 201 3.83 -7.37 15.76
C ASN A 201 3.10 -7.36 14.42
N GLU A 202 2.76 -6.17 13.91
CA GLU A 202 2.07 -6.03 12.64
C GLU A 202 2.99 -6.45 11.49
N ILE A 203 4.24 -5.98 11.46
CA ILE A 203 5.22 -6.38 10.44
C ILE A 203 5.43 -7.90 10.49
N ARG A 204 5.57 -8.48 11.69
CA ARG A 204 5.70 -9.93 11.86
C ARG A 204 4.47 -10.69 11.34
N GLY A 205 3.27 -10.16 11.55
CA GLY A 205 2.03 -10.71 11.01
C GLY A 205 1.94 -10.66 9.48
N TRP A 206 2.42 -9.58 8.85
CA TRP A 206 2.54 -9.49 7.40
C TRP A 206 3.56 -10.50 6.84
N LEU A 207 4.77 -10.54 7.42
CA LEU A 207 5.81 -11.49 7.03
C LEU A 207 5.33 -12.94 7.15
N HIS A 208 4.67 -13.30 8.24
CA HIS A 208 4.12 -14.64 8.43
C HIS A 208 3.11 -15.01 7.33
N ARG A 209 2.13 -14.14 7.05
CA ARG A 209 1.14 -14.40 6.00
C ARG A 209 1.79 -14.54 4.61
N LEU A 210 2.73 -13.68 4.27
CA LEU A 210 3.41 -13.71 2.97
C LEU A 210 4.32 -14.94 2.84
N LEU A 211 5.00 -15.36 3.91
CA LEU A 211 5.75 -16.62 3.95
C LEU A 211 4.86 -17.86 3.75
N LEU A 212 3.57 -17.82 4.07
CA LEU A 212 2.67 -18.94 3.75
C LEU A 212 2.30 -19.00 2.25
N LEU A 213 2.47 -17.90 1.51
CA LEU A 213 2.07 -17.77 0.11
C LEU A 213 3.23 -17.90 -0.87
N VAL A 214 4.46 -17.60 -0.44
CA VAL A 214 5.67 -17.67 -1.26
C VAL A 214 6.23 -19.10 -1.29
N PRO A 215 6.48 -19.71 -2.47
CA PRO A 215 7.08 -21.04 -2.58
C PRO A 215 8.43 -21.16 -1.86
N GLU A 216 8.75 -22.36 -1.39
CA GLU A 216 9.96 -22.61 -0.58
C GLU A 216 11.27 -22.19 -1.28
N HIS A 217 11.35 -22.32 -2.60
CA HIS A 217 12.56 -22.10 -3.39
C HIS A 217 12.71 -20.66 -3.91
N ASP A 218 11.83 -19.75 -3.51
CA ASP A 218 11.90 -18.35 -3.92
C ASP A 218 12.91 -17.57 -3.05
N LEU A 219 13.84 -16.85 -3.69
CA LEU A 219 14.86 -16.07 -2.97
C LEU A 219 14.26 -14.96 -2.08
N SER A 220 13.07 -14.45 -2.39
CA SER A 220 12.37 -13.48 -1.53
C SER A 220 12.02 -14.09 -0.17
N ARG A 221 11.78 -15.42 -0.11
CA ARG A 221 11.54 -16.16 1.14
C ARG A 221 12.67 -15.98 2.13
N PHE A 222 13.90 -15.99 1.64
CA PHE A 222 15.09 -15.80 2.46
C PHE A 222 15.07 -14.45 3.19
N ARG A 223 14.81 -13.36 2.45
CA ARG A 223 14.74 -12.01 3.02
C ARG A 223 13.63 -11.91 4.08
N GLY A 224 12.49 -12.54 3.80
CA GLY A 224 11.36 -12.66 4.72
C GLY A 224 11.70 -13.38 6.01
N LEU A 225 12.34 -14.55 5.94
CA LEU A 225 12.75 -15.34 7.10
C LEU A 225 13.77 -14.59 7.95
N ARG A 226 14.79 -13.97 7.32
CA ARG A 226 15.76 -13.12 8.02
C ARG A 226 15.07 -11.98 8.75
N ALA A 227 14.12 -11.32 8.07
CA ALA A 227 13.38 -10.21 8.65
C ALA A 227 12.51 -10.63 9.85
N ALA A 228 11.80 -11.75 9.72
CA ALA A 228 10.96 -12.31 10.77
C ALA A 228 11.79 -12.78 11.98
N CYS A 229 12.94 -13.42 11.74
CA CYS A 229 13.85 -13.89 12.79
C CYS A 229 14.36 -12.72 13.64
N TRP A 230 14.84 -11.66 12.99
CA TRP A 230 15.27 -10.44 13.68
C TRP A 230 14.17 -9.81 14.54
N LEU A 231 12.95 -9.71 14.00
CA LEU A 231 11.81 -9.20 14.77
C LEU A 231 11.48 -10.09 15.98
N ALA A 232 11.57 -11.41 15.83
CA ALA A 232 11.38 -12.33 16.94
C ALA A 232 12.44 -12.13 18.04
N VAL A 233 13.71 -11.91 17.67
CA VAL A 233 14.79 -11.57 18.62
C VAL A 233 14.47 -10.27 19.37
N LEU A 234 14.09 -9.21 18.65
CA LEU A 234 13.72 -7.92 19.26
C LEU A 234 12.52 -8.02 20.21
N GLN A 235 11.62 -8.97 19.97
CA GLN A 235 10.45 -9.24 20.80
C GLN A 235 10.73 -10.20 21.96
N GLY A 236 11.96 -10.72 22.08
CA GLY A 236 12.33 -11.72 23.08
C GLY A 236 11.80 -13.13 22.80
N ASP A 237 11.21 -13.37 21.64
CA ASP A 237 10.66 -14.66 21.21
C ASP A 237 11.76 -15.55 20.62
N ARG A 238 12.63 -16.05 21.52
CA ARG A 238 13.79 -16.87 21.15
C ARG A 238 13.39 -18.19 20.46
N GLN A 239 12.22 -18.74 20.80
CA GLN A 239 11.73 -19.96 20.18
C GLN A 239 11.39 -19.73 18.71
N ALA A 240 10.60 -18.68 18.41
CA ALA A 240 10.28 -18.35 17.03
C ALA A 240 11.54 -17.98 16.22
N ALA A 241 12.48 -17.22 16.81
CA ALA A 241 13.76 -16.89 16.17
C ALA A 241 14.54 -18.16 15.78
N GLY A 242 14.65 -19.13 16.69
CA GLY A 242 15.34 -20.40 16.43
C GLY A 242 14.70 -21.21 15.29
N LEU A 243 13.36 -21.29 15.25
CA LEU A 243 12.64 -21.99 14.18
C LEU A 243 12.84 -21.31 12.81
N LEU A 244 12.73 -19.98 12.76
CA LEU A 244 12.92 -19.20 11.52
C LEU A 244 14.35 -19.29 11.00
N LEU A 245 15.34 -19.29 11.89
CA LEU A 245 16.75 -19.47 11.52
C LEU A 245 17.03 -20.89 11.02
N ALA A 246 16.46 -21.91 11.65
CA ALA A 246 16.59 -23.30 11.20
C ALA A 246 16.00 -23.50 9.80
N GLU A 247 14.83 -22.91 9.53
CA GLU A 247 14.23 -22.92 8.20
C GLU A 247 15.10 -22.18 7.17
N ALA A 248 15.62 -21.00 7.51
CA ALA A 248 16.49 -20.24 6.63
C ALA A 248 17.78 -21.01 6.28
N ARG A 249 18.37 -21.72 7.24
CA ARG A 249 19.53 -22.60 7.03
C ARG A 249 19.22 -23.75 6.09
N ARG A 250 18.12 -24.47 6.33
CA ARG A 250 17.68 -25.58 5.47
C ARG A 250 17.54 -25.13 4.01
N LEU A 251 16.87 -24.00 3.78
CA LEU A 251 16.69 -23.45 2.44
C LEU A 251 18.01 -22.95 1.83
N ALA A 252 18.93 -22.43 2.64
CA ALA A 252 20.24 -22.01 2.15
C ALA A 252 21.09 -23.19 1.66
N ASP A 253 21.02 -24.32 2.36
CA ASP A 253 21.70 -25.56 1.98
C ASP A 253 21.13 -26.16 0.68
N GLU A 254 19.82 -25.97 0.43
CA GLU A 254 19.12 -26.43 -0.79
C GLU A 254 19.37 -25.52 -2.01
N ILE A 255 19.56 -24.20 -1.83
CA ILE A 255 19.66 -23.20 -2.92
C ILE A 255 21.13 -22.79 -3.23
N GLY A 256 22.05 -22.88 -2.27
CA GLY A 256 23.48 -22.60 -2.44
C GLY A 256 23.96 -21.21 -1.97
N ALA A 257 25.16 -20.81 -2.41
CA ALA A 257 25.98 -19.72 -1.84
C ALA A 257 25.31 -18.34 -1.59
N PRO A 258 24.37 -17.83 -2.42
CA PRO A 258 23.71 -16.54 -2.17
C PRO A 258 22.87 -16.51 -0.89
N ALA A 259 22.34 -17.67 -0.47
CA ALA A 259 21.50 -17.79 0.71
C ALA A 259 22.34 -17.90 2.00
N VAL A 260 23.51 -18.56 1.94
CA VAL A 260 24.41 -18.74 3.10
C VAL A 260 24.91 -17.40 3.66
N ALA A 261 25.34 -16.47 2.79
CA ALA A 261 25.82 -15.15 3.21
C ALA A 261 24.74 -14.31 3.94
N LEU A 262 23.47 -14.55 3.63
CA LEU A 262 22.34 -13.86 4.26
C LEU A 262 21.92 -14.55 5.58
N VAL A 263 22.21 -15.84 5.76
CA VAL A 263 22.04 -16.56 7.05
C VAL A 263 23.08 -16.09 8.06
N ASP A 264 24.34 -15.96 7.64
CA ASP A 264 25.45 -15.62 8.53
C ASP A 264 25.22 -14.29 9.27
N GLN A 265 24.62 -13.31 8.59
CA GLN A 265 24.20 -12.04 9.19
C GLN A 265 23.09 -12.20 10.23
N ALA A 266 22.18 -13.18 10.06
CA ALA A 266 21.11 -13.46 11.02
C ALA A 266 21.63 -14.15 12.29
N THR A 267 22.69 -14.94 12.16
CA THR A 267 23.35 -15.62 13.29
C THR A 267 24.08 -14.69 14.23
N GLY A 268 24.57 -13.54 13.76
CA GLY A 268 25.23 -12.54 14.59
C GLY A 268 24.30 -11.87 15.62
N TYR A 269 23.01 -12.22 15.62
CA TYR A 269 21.98 -11.69 16.50
C TYR A 269 21.53 -12.67 17.61
N HIS A 270 22.09 -13.89 17.63
CA HIS A 270 21.86 -14.88 18.69
C HIS A 270 22.86 -14.76 19.83
#